data_AF-A0A0R2WZL9-F1
#
_entry.id   AF-A0A0R2WZL9-F1
#
_cell.length_a   1.000
_cell.length_b   1.000
_cell.length_c   1.000
_cell.angle_alpha   90.00
_cell.angle_beta   90.00
_cell.angle_gamma   90.00
#
_symmetry.space_group_name_H-M   'P 1'
#
loop_
_entity.id
_entity.type
_entity.pdbx_description
1 polymer ?
#
loop_
_entity_poly.entity_id
_entity_poly.type
_entity_poly.pdbx_seq_one_letter_code
_entity_poly.pdbx_strand_id
1 'polypeptide(L)'
;MLIALNSGIPGMATIHANSATEAIRKLQTLPLLAGENITQDFLTPTVFRALDYVIHVGLDSTGVRRVLQVVKVLDRAENFHIDLESIFTWSQGQYQRGFHV
;
A
#
# COMPACT_ATOMS: atom_id res chain seq x y z
N MET A 1 -11.84 3.50 8.37
CA MET A 1 -11.30 2.32 7.64
C MET A 1 -10.22 1.62 8.45
N LEU A 2 -9.03 2.21 8.64
CA LEU A 2 -7.85 1.50 9.15
C LEU A 2 -8.08 0.79 10.50
N ILE A 3 -8.81 1.41 11.42
CA ILE A 3 -9.19 0.80 12.72
C ILE A 3 -10.03 -0.47 12.52
N ALA A 4 -10.99 -0.45 11.59
CA ALA A 4 -11.85 -1.60 11.32
C ALA A 4 -11.04 -2.78 10.74
N LEU A 5 -10.17 -2.50 9.76
CA LEU A 5 -9.30 -3.51 9.16
C LEU A 5 -8.34 -4.11 10.20
N ASN A 6 -7.71 -3.28 11.03
CA ASN A 6 -6.83 -3.74 12.11
C ASN A 6 -7.58 -4.54 13.20
N SER A 7 -8.91 -4.36 13.33
CA SER A 7 -9.73 -5.11 14.28
C SER A 7 -10.30 -6.41 13.71
N GLY A 8 -9.81 -6.85 12.55
CA GLY A 8 -10.22 -8.10 11.90
C GLY A 8 -11.47 -8.01 11.04
N ILE A 9 -11.98 -6.80 10.75
CA ILE A 9 -13.08 -6.64 9.79
C ILE A 9 -12.50 -6.66 8.37
N PRO A 10 -12.83 -7.65 7.53
CA PRO A 10 -12.33 -7.69 6.16
C PRO A 10 -12.91 -6.53 5.35
N GLY A 11 -12.10 -5.93 4.49
CA GLY A 11 -12.56 -4.83 3.66
C GLY A 11 -11.54 -4.36 2.63
N MET A 12 -12.00 -3.47 1.76
CA MET A 12 -11.20 -2.79 0.76
C MET A 12 -11.56 -1.32 0.73
N ALA A 13 -10.62 -0.48 0.32
CA ALA A 13 -10.86 0.92 0.05
C ALA A 13 -9.90 1.43 -1.04
N THR A 14 -10.17 2.65 -1.48
CA THR A 14 -9.35 3.34 -2.47
C THR A 14 -8.70 4.56 -1.84
N ILE A 15 -7.44 4.81 -2.18
CA ILE A 15 -6.73 6.05 -1.85
C ILE A 15 -6.03 6.55 -3.12
N HIS A 16 -6.04 7.86 -3.33
CA HIS A 16 -5.30 8.45 -4.43
C HIS A 16 -3.80 8.45 -4.12
N ALA A 17 -3.00 7.80 -4.97
CA ALA A 17 -1.54 7.71 -4.88
C ALA A 17 -0.97 7.43 -6.28
N ASN A 18 0.27 7.84 -6.53
CA ASN A 18 0.96 7.60 -7.81
C ASN A 18 1.78 6.30 -7.82
N SER A 19 1.79 5.57 -6.71
CA SER A 19 2.40 4.24 -6.59
C SER A 19 1.81 3.49 -5.41
N ALA A 20 2.04 2.17 -5.36
CA ALA A 20 1.68 1.39 -4.19
C ALA A 20 2.45 1.83 -2.92
N THR A 21 3.73 2.17 -3.06
CA THR A 21 4.56 2.71 -1.97
C THR A 21 4.02 4.05 -1.46
N GLU A 22 3.59 4.94 -2.36
CA GLU A 22 2.98 6.22 -1.95
C GLU A 22 1.65 6.00 -1.23
N ALA A 23 0.85 5.01 -1.64
CA ALA A 23 -0.40 4.68 -0.95
C ALA A 23 -0.14 4.28 0.51
N ILE A 24 0.86 3.42 0.75
CA ILE A 24 1.27 3.02 2.11
C ILE A 24 1.76 4.23 2.91
N ARG A 25 2.63 5.07 2.33
CA ARG A 25 3.08 6.30 2.98
C ARG A 25 1.92 7.21 3.38
N LYS A 26 0.93 7.41 2.48
CA LYS A 26 -0.25 8.22 2.79
C LYS A 26 -1.10 7.60 3.92
N LEU A 27 -1.20 6.28 4.00
CA LEU A 27 -1.89 5.62 5.11
C LEU A 27 -1.15 5.77 6.45
N GLN A 28 0.17 5.96 6.43
CA GLN A 28 0.96 6.27 7.63
C GLN A 28 0.99 7.75 7.99
N THR A 29 0.83 8.67 7.03
CA THR A 29 1.02 10.12 7.27
C THR A 29 -0.28 10.91 7.35
N LEU A 30 -1.28 10.60 6.52
CA LEU A 30 -2.53 11.37 6.52
C LEU A 30 -3.28 11.28 7.86
N PRO A 31 -3.32 10.13 8.58
CA PRO A 31 -3.97 10.09 9.88
C PRO A 31 -3.26 10.96 10.94
N LEU A 32 -1.97 11.28 10.78
CA LEU A 32 -1.26 12.20 11.69
C LEU A 32 -1.85 13.62 11.64
N LEU A 33 -2.52 13.98 10.55
CA LEU A 33 -3.21 15.27 10.42
C LEU A 33 -4.51 15.34 11.25
N ALA A 34 -4.98 14.22 11.80
CA ALA A 34 -6.22 14.16 12.58
C ALA A 34 -6.07 14.56 14.06
N GLY A 35 -4.84 14.86 14.52
CA GLY A 35 -4.58 15.42 15.85
C GLY A 35 -3.40 14.75 16.58
N GLU A 36 -3.01 15.33 17.72
CA GLU A 36 -1.77 15.02 18.45
C GLU A 36 -1.73 13.60 19.07
N ASN A 37 -2.85 12.87 19.09
CA ASN A 37 -2.95 11.56 19.73
C ASN A 37 -2.53 10.38 18.83
N ILE A 38 -2.17 10.64 17.57
CA ILE A 38 -1.80 9.59 16.62
C ILE A 38 -0.31 9.71 16.32
N THR A 39 0.45 8.68 16.67
CA THR A 39 1.90 8.61 16.46
C THR A 39 2.25 7.70 15.29
N GLN A 40 3.42 7.93 14.69
CA GLN A 40 3.91 7.08 13.62
C GLN A 40 4.29 5.67 14.10
N ASP A 41 4.73 5.55 15.36
CA ASP A 41 4.97 4.27 16.04
C ASP A 41 3.70 3.43 16.17
N PHE A 42 2.54 4.06 16.33
CA PHE A 42 1.26 3.37 16.33
C PHE A 42 0.79 3.02 14.90
N LEU A 43 0.92 3.95 13.96
CA LEU A 43 0.40 3.78 12.61
C LEU A 43 1.17 2.74 11.79
N THR A 44 2.49 2.70 11.90
CA THR A 44 3.31 1.78 11.10
C THR A 44 2.89 0.30 11.31
N PRO A 45 2.87 -0.24 12.54
CA PRO A 45 2.37 -1.60 12.77
C PRO A 45 0.89 -1.75 12.49
N THR A 46 0.08 -0.71 12.70
CA THR A 46 -1.34 -0.75 12.35
C THR A 46 -1.54 -0.96 10.84
N VAL A 47 -0.75 -0.29 10.00
CA VAL A 47 -0.87 -0.37 8.53
C VAL A 47 -0.38 -1.71 8.02
N PHE A 48 0.82 -2.17 8.41
CA PHE A 48 1.35 -3.42 7.85
C PHE A 48 0.64 -4.68 8.36
N ARG A 49 -0.06 -4.60 9.51
CA ARG A 49 -0.88 -5.72 10.03
C ARG A 49 -2.29 -5.73 9.46
N ALA A 50 -2.81 -4.58 9.04
CA ALA A 50 -4.18 -4.44 8.57
C ALA A 50 -4.34 -4.63 7.06
N LEU A 51 -3.24 -4.64 6.30
CA LEU A 51 -3.26 -4.66 4.84
C LEU A 51 -2.47 -5.86 4.32
N ASP A 52 -3.08 -6.63 3.43
CA ASP A 52 -2.40 -7.74 2.75
C ASP A 52 -1.77 -7.29 1.42
N TYR A 53 -2.53 -6.50 0.64
CA TYR A 53 -2.17 -6.11 -0.72
C TYR A 53 -2.51 -4.66 -1.03
N VAL A 54 -1.70 -4.05 -1.89
CA VAL A 54 -2.02 -2.79 -2.55
C VAL A 54 -2.04 -3.00 -4.07
N ILE A 55 -3.17 -2.66 -4.68
CA ILE A 55 -3.38 -2.72 -6.12
C ILE A 55 -3.37 -1.28 -6.64
N HIS A 56 -2.29 -0.90 -7.31
CA HIS A 56 -2.14 0.43 -7.91
C HIS A 56 -2.66 0.40 -9.35
N VAL A 57 -3.66 1.23 -9.65
CA VAL A 57 -4.29 1.36 -10.97
C VAL A 57 -3.99 2.74 -11.54
N GLY A 58 -3.61 2.80 -12.81
CA GLY A 58 -3.30 4.06 -13.49
C GLY A 58 -3.37 3.93 -15.01
N LEU A 59 -3.04 5.02 -15.71
CA LEU A 59 -2.88 5.01 -17.16
C LEU A 59 -1.46 4.56 -17.51
N ASP A 60 -1.31 3.67 -18.48
CA ASP A 60 -0.01 3.33 -19.03
C ASP A 60 0.50 4.41 -20.02
N SER A 61 1.68 4.19 -20.60
CA SER A 61 2.27 5.09 -21.60
C SER A 61 1.45 5.22 -22.89
N THR A 62 0.48 4.34 -23.12
CA THR A 62 -0.46 4.39 -24.25
C THR A 62 -1.80 5.03 -23.89
N GLY A 63 -1.96 5.49 -22.65
CA GLY A 63 -3.20 6.09 -22.14
C GLY A 63 -4.28 5.06 -21.79
N VAL A 64 -3.95 3.77 -21.69
CA VAL A 64 -4.89 2.72 -21.32
C VAL A 64 -4.87 2.50 -19.81
N ARG A 65 -6.04 2.41 -19.17
CA ARG A 65 -6.15 2.09 -17.74
C ARG A 65 -5.73 0.64 -17.48
N ARG A 66 -4.79 0.45 -16.55
CA ARG A 66 -4.26 -0.86 -16.17
C ARG A 66 -3.94 -0.93 -14.68
N VAL A 67 -3.82 -2.15 -14.17
CA VAL A 67 -3.12 -2.40 -12.91
C VAL A 67 -1.64 -2.19 -13.19
N LEU A 68 -1.04 -1.16 -12.59
CA LEU A 68 0.37 -0.85 -12.79
C LEU A 68 1.25 -1.66 -11.83
N GLN A 69 0.77 -1.88 -10.61
CA GLN A 69 1.48 -2.65 -9.58
C GLN A 69 0.49 -3.44 -8.74
N VAL A 70 0.84 -4.69 -8.43
CA VAL A 70 0.27 -5.45 -7.31
C VAL A 70 1.41 -5.71 -6.36
N VAL A 71 1.33 -5.21 -5.13
CA VAL A 71 2.35 -5.44 -4.10
C VAL A 71 1.71 -6.10 -2.89
N LYS A 72 2.43 -7.04 -2.28
CA LYS A 72 2.12 -7.57 -0.97
C LYS A 72 2.78 -6.69 0.09
N VAL A 73 2.04 -6.44 1.16
CA VAL A 73 2.55 -5.74 2.34
C VAL A 73 3.16 -6.79 3.26
N LEU A 74 4.42 -6.61 3.64
CA LEU A 74 5.10 -7.54 4.56
C LEU A 74 4.88 -7.09 6.01
N ASP A 75 4.98 -8.03 6.93
CA ASP A 75 4.76 -7.84 8.37
C ASP A 75 5.96 -7.22 9.11
N ARG A 76 6.77 -6.44 8.39
CA ARG A 76 8.00 -5.82 8.91
C ARG A 76 8.19 -4.42 8.35
N ALA A 77 8.91 -3.60 9.11
CA ALA A 77 9.27 -2.25 8.73
C ALA A 77 10.63 -1.87 9.31
N GLU A 78 11.35 -0.98 8.63
CA GLU A 78 12.59 -0.37 9.09
C GLU A 78 12.49 1.15 9.01
N ASN A 79 12.79 1.88 10.09
CA ASN A 79 12.69 3.35 10.12
C ASN A 79 11.36 3.88 9.54
N PHE A 80 10.25 3.27 9.96
CA PHE A 80 8.89 3.53 9.49
C PHE A 80 8.61 3.24 8.00
N HIS A 81 9.56 2.65 7.28
CA HIS A 81 9.35 2.13 5.94
C HIS A 81 8.85 0.70 6.03
N ILE A 82 7.59 0.49 5.65
CA ILE A 82 6.99 -0.84 5.56
C ILE A 82 7.54 -1.55 4.34
N ASP A 83 8.00 -2.78 4.52
CA ASP A 83 8.53 -3.57 3.43
C ASP A 83 7.41 -4.05 2.51
N LEU A 84 7.64 -3.92 1.21
CA LEU A 84 6.70 -4.30 0.17
C LEU A 84 7.36 -5.26 -0.79
N GLU A 85 6.62 -6.29 -1.18
CA GLU A 85 7.06 -7.28 -2.15
C GLU A 85 6.23 -7.12 -3.42
N SER A 86 6.89 -6.83 -4.55
CA SER A 86 6.17 -6.75 -5.83
C SER A 86 5.70 -8.13 -6.26
N ILE A 87 4.41 -8.26 -6.55
CA ILE A 87 3.81 -9.47 -7.15
C ILE A 87 3.78 -9.33 -8.67
N PHE A 88 3.28 -8.20 -9.15
CA PHE A 88 3.22 -7.89 -10.56
C PHE A 88 3.51 -6.41 -10.79
N THR A 89 4.28 -6.11 -11.84
CA THR A 89 4.49 -4.76 -12.35
C THR A 89 4.19 -4.71 -13.84
N TRP A 90 3.43 -3.70 -14.28
CA TRP A 90 3.30 -3.41 -15.70
C TRP A 90 4.53 -2.65 -16.19
N SER A 91 5.24 -3.22 -17.18
CA SER A 91 6.40 -2.58 -17.78
C SER A 91 6.56 -3.03 -19.23
N GLN A 92 6.88 -2.08 -20.12
CA GLN A 92 7.18 -2.37 -21.53
C GLN A 92 6.09 -3.20 -22.25
N GLY A 93 4.81 -2.90 -21.97
CA GLY A 93 3.69 -3.57 -22.66
C GLY A 93 3.33 -4.96 -22.12
N GLN A 94 3.93 -5.39 -21.01
CA GLN A 94 3.68 -6.70 -20.41
C GLN A 94 3.71 -6.66 -18.88
N TYR A 95 3.10 -7.68 -18.25
CA TYR A 95 3.20 -7.89 -16.82
C TYR A 95 4.46 -8.68 -16.49
N GLN A 96 5.30 -8.10 -15.65
CA GLN A 96 6.46 -8.76 -15.05
C GLN A 96 6.07 -9.28 -13.68
N ARG A 97 6.28 -10.58 -13.43
CA ARG A 97 6.07 -11.19 -12.11
C ARG A 97 7.27 -10.87 -11.23
N GLY A 98 7.02 -10.47 -9.98
CA GLY A 98 8.08 -10.29 -9.01
C GLY A 98 8.65 -11.63 -8.52
N PHE A 99 9.82 -11.55 -7.88
CA PHE A 99 10.45 -12.71 -7.27
C PHE A 99 9.79 -12.96 -5.91
N HIS A 100 9.11 -14.10 -5.79
CA HIS A 100 8.59 -14.59 -4.52
C HIS A 100 9.50 -15.70 -4.01
N VAL A 101 9.99 -15.56 -2.78
CA VAL A 101 10.72 -16.61 -2.06
C VAL A 101 9.79 -17.25 -1.05
#